data_AF-A0A925LYK2-F1
#
_entry.id   AF-A0A925LYK2-F1
#
_cell.length_a   1.000
_cell.length_b   1.000
_cell.length_c   1.000
_cell.angle_alpha   90.00
_cell.angle_beta   90.00
_cell.angle_gamma   90.00
#
_symmetry.space_group_name_H-M   'P 1'
#
loop_
_entity.id
_entity.type
_entity.pdbx_description
1 polymer ?
#
loop_
_entity_poly.entity_id
_entity_poly.type
_entity_poly.pdbx_seq_one_letter_code
_entity_poly.pdbx_strand_id
1 'polypeptide(L)'
;CVGSWVTYGLGSESANLPGFVVMSDPKGRGLPKGSAANWSAGYLPGVYQGTYLRPQGEAIDNLVRPASLTESAQRNELNLLKQLNGLHQEQHAADTELAARIESFELAYRMQAAAPEALDLATEPKHIQDLYGIGDEQCDHFARQCLTARRLVERGVRFVQIYSGGMENQRSWDGHSDIEGNHRQFAGETDKPVAGLLSDMAASGLLEDTLVIWCGEFGRLPIAQTGDKPGRDHNPHHFCAWLAGGGVKGGVSYGNSDEIGYKSVENRVHLNDLHATILHLLGMDHERLTYKYNGRRFRLTDVAGHVIQDILA
;
A
#
# COMPACT_ATOMS: atom_id res chain seq x y z
N CYS A 1 -0.41 -9.95 2.53
CA CYS A 1 -1.03 -8.99 1.57
C CYS A 1 -0.19 -8.91 0.28
N VAL A 2 -0.64 -8.20 -0.76
CA VAL A 2 0.11 -8.06 -2.05
C VAL A 2 1.52 -7.49 -1.83
N GLY A 3 1.65 -6.39 -1.08
CA GLY A 3 2.94 -5.73 -0.84
C GLY A 3 4.01 -6.65 -0.21
N SER A 4 3.60 -7.53 0.71
CA SER A 4 4.50 -8.53 1.29
C SER A 4 4.97 -9.58 0.28
N TRP A 5 4.10 -10.03 -0.62
CA TRP A 5 4.49 -10.98 -1.67
C TRP A 5 5.38 -10.34 -2.74
N VAL A 6 5.10 -9.08 -3.09
CA VAL A 6 5.93 -8.31 -4.03
C VAL A 6 7.34 -8.10 -3.47
N THR A 7 7.46 -7.69 -2.21
CA THR A 7 8.78 -7.55 -1.57
C THR A 7 9.49 -8.88 -1.36
N TYR A 8 8.76 -9.97 -1.11
CA TYR A 8 9.34 -11.32 -1.07
C TYR A 8 9.90 -11.76 -2.43
N GLY A 9 9.17 -11.51 -3.52
CA GLY A 9 9.56 -11.92 -4.87
C GLY A 9 10.64 -11.05 -5.50
N LEU A 10 10.57 -9.73 -5.33
CA LEU A 10 11.47 -8.76 -5.99
C LEU A 10 12.52 -8.15 -5.06
N GLY A 11 12.43 -8.37 -3.75
CA GLY A 11 13.26 -7.68 -2.78
C GLY A 11 13.00 -6.16 -2.72
N SER A 12 13.93 -5.46 -2.08
CA SER A 12 13.98 -4.00 -2.01
C SER A 12 15.16 -3.49 -2.83
N GLU A 13 14.96 -2.42 -3.61
CA GLU A 13 16.05 -1.73 -4.31
C GLU A 13 16.72 -0.70 -3.40
N SER A 14 15.97 -0.18 -2.43
CA SER A 14 16.51 0.69 -1.41
C SER A 14 17.22 -0.11 -0.31
N ALA A 15 18.48 0.28 -0.02
CA ALA A 15 19.18 -0.17 1.17
C ALA A 15 18.76 0.61 2.43
N ASN A 16 18.22 1.81 2.28
CA ASN A 16 18.01 2.77 3.37
C ASN A 16 16.54 3.03 3.72
N LEU A 17 15.61 2.58 2.87
CA LEU A 17 14.17 2.67 3.10
C LEU A 17 13.52 1.28 3.10
N PRO A 18 12.36 1.11 3.75
CA PRO A 18 11.63 -0.15 3.73
C PRO A 18 11.18 -0.52 2.32
N GLY A 19 11.19 -1.82 1.99
CA GLY A 19 10.66 -2.30 0.71
C GLY A 19 9.15 -2.14 0.56
N PHE A 20 8.41 -2.17 1.68
CA PHE A 20 6.95 -2.02 1.71
C PHE A 20 6.54 -0.98 2.76
N VAL A 21 5.92 0.10 2.29
CA VAL A 21 5.45 1.23 3.09
C VAL A 21 3.94 1.34 3.07
N VAL A 22 3.35 1.70 4.21
CA VAL A 22 1.90 1.86 4.38
C VAL A 22 1.59 3.22 5.02
N MET A 23 0.63 3.95 4.47
CA MET A 23 0.12 5.22 4.99
C MET A 23 -1.39 5.13 5.18
N SER A 24 -1.90 5.58 6.33
CA SER A 24 -3.35 5.60 6.63
C SER A 24 -3.89 7.02 6.70
N ASP A 25 -5.21 7.17 6.70
CA ASP A 25 -5.88 8.46 6.72
C ASP A 25 -5.46 9.32 7.95
N PRO A 26 -4.90 10.52 7.72
CA PRO A 26 -4.47 11.44 8.77
C PRO A 26 -5.63 12.14 9.53
N LYS A 27 -6.88 12.16 9.04
CA LYS A 27 -7.95 12.96 9.66
C LYS A 27 -8.56 12.34 10.93
N GLY A 28 -7.84 11.46 11.63
CA GLY A 28 -8.31 10.84 12.87
C GLY A 28 -9.51 9.91 12.69
N ARG A 29 -9.73 9.39 11.48
CA ARG A 29 -10.82 8.45 11.14
C ARG A 29 -10.54 7.01 11.61
N GLY A 30 -9.37 6.77 12.19
CA GLY A 30 -8.89 5.48 12.64
C GLY A 30 -8.19 4.70 11.53
N LEU A 31 -7.71 3.49 11.85
CA LEU A 31 -7.11 2.59 10.88
C LEU A 31 -8.18 1.90 10.03
N PRO A 32 -7.84 1.41 8.81
CA PRO A 32 -8.74 0.55 8.05
C PRO A 32 -9.20 -0.64 8.89
N LYS A 33 -10.43 -1.11 8.66
CA LYS A 33 -11.00 -2.27 9.35
C LYS A 33 -10.03 -3.47 9.27
N GLY A 34 -9.73 -4.10 10.41
CA GLY A 34 -8.68 -5.13 10.51
C GLY A 34 -7.28 -4.62 10.87
N SER A 35 -7.08 -3.29 10.94
CA SER A 35 -5.86 -2.63 11.42
C SER A 35 -4.61 -3.20 10.73
N ALA A 36 -3.57 -3.56 11.50
CA ALA A 36 -2.29 -4.05 10.98
C ALA A 36 -2.37 -5.39 10.21
N ALA A 37 -3.48 -6.12 10.28
CA ALA A 37 -3.68 -7.32 9.48
C ALA A 37 -3.67 -7.01 7.97
N ASN A 38 -4.10 -5.81 7.58
CA ASN A 38 -4.21 -5.43 6.17
C ASN A 38 -2.85 -5.32 5.45
N TRP A 39 -1.78 -5.04 6.18
CA TRP A 39 -0.40 -5.02 5.67
C TRP A 39 0.47 -6.11 6.28
N SER A 40 -0.17 -7.21 6.69
CA SER A 40 0.51 -8.35 7.28
C SER A 40 1.33 -9.17 6.27
N ALA A 41 2.48 -9.67 6.72
CA ALA A 41 3.27 -10.69 6.04
C ALA A 41 2.53 -12.04 5.93
N GLY A 42 1.51 -12.28 6.76
CA GLY A 42 0.74 -13.53 6.73
C GLY A 42 1.62 -14.76 6.97
N TYR A 43 1.78 -15.61 5.94
CA TYR A 43 2.66 -16.78 6.01
C TYR A 43 4.14 -16.45 5.87
N LEU A 44 4.47 -15.29 5.30
CA LEU A 44 5.85 -14.88 5.02
C LEU A 44 6.55 -14.43 6.32
N PRO A 45 7.90 -14.48 6.36
CA PRO A 45 8.66 -13.93 7.47
C PRO A 45 8.33 -12.45 7.75
N GLY A 46 8.44 -12.05 9.01
CA GLY A 46 8.08 -10.70 9.47
C GLY A 46 8.84 -9.55 8.78
N VAL A 47 10.00 -9.82 8.15
CA VAL A 47 10.74 -8.82 7.36
C VAL A 47 9.97 -8.28 6.16
N TYR A 48 8.94 -9.00 5.70
CA TYR A 48 8.08 -8.58 4.58
C TYR A 48 6.78 -7.89 5.04
N GLN A 49 6.65 -7.62 6.35
CA GLN A 49 5.56 -6.85 6.92
C GLN A 49 5.63 -5.40 6.41
N GLY A 50 4.48 -4.78 6.15
CA GLY A 50 4.45 -3.36 5.80
C GLY A 50 4.93 -2.47 6.93
N THR A 51 5.82 -1.54 6.62
CA THR A 51 6.25 -0.47 7.55
C THR A 51 5.21 0.63 7.53
N TYR A 52 4.50 0.79 8.64
CA TYR A 52 3.48 1.82 8.79
C TYR A 52 4.13 3.17 9.08
N LEU A 53 3.88 4.15 8.20
CA LEU A 53 4.23 5.54 8.42
C LEU A 53 3.08 6.26 9.09
N ARG A 54 3.34 6.81 10.27
CA ARG A 54 2.35 7.58 11.00
C ARG A 54 2.03 8.86 10.23
N PRO A 55 0.73 9.18 10.07
CA PRO A 55 0.30 10.40 9.40
C PRO A 55 0.65 11.68 10.17
N GLN A 56 0.86 11.60 11.48
CA GLN A 56 1.27 12.72 12.33
C GLN A 56 2.39 12.33 13.29
N GLY A 57 3.14 13.34 13.72
CA GLY A 57 4.27 13.18 14.63
C GLY A 57 5.47 12.58 13.93
N GLU A 58 6.27 11.80 14.65
CA GLU A 58 7.37 11.06 14.04
C GLU A 58 6.81 9.98 13.12
N ALA A 59 7.06 10.08 11.82
CA ALA A 59 6.51 9.17 10.82
C ALA A 59 6.86 7.70 11.11
N ILE A 60 8.02 7.43 11.71
CA ILE A 60 8.45 6.08 12.11
C ILE A 60 8.75 6.10 13.61
N ASP A 61 8.30 5.06 14.31
CA ASP A 61 8.58 4.88 15.73
C ASP A 61 10.06 4.77 16.02
N ASN A 62 10.54 5.51 17.03
CA ASN A 62 11.92 5.50 17.51
C ASN A 62 12.97 5.81 16.42
N LEU A 63 12.56 6.56 15.39
CA LEU A 63 13.46 6.97 14.31
C LEU A 63 14.43 8.06 14.77
N VAL A 64 14.03 8.92 15.71
CA VAL A 64 14.91 10.00 16.16
C VAL A 64 15.83 9.45 17.25
N ARG A 65 17.15 9.55 17.03
CA ARG A 65 18.14 9.24 18.05
C ARG A 65 17.94 10.17 19.26
N PRO A 66 17.88 9.65 20.50
CA PRO A 66 17.81 10.50 21.69
C PRO A 66 18.98 11.48 21.74
N ALA A 67 18.73 12.73 22.14
CA ALA A 67 19.74 13.79 22.17
C ALA A 67 20.95 13.47 23.09
N SER A 68 20.76 12.58 24.07
CA SER A 68 21.80 12.10 24.98
C SER A 68 22.76 11.08 24.36
N LEU A 69 22.43 10.50 23.21
CA LEU A 69 23.24 9.50 22.50
C LEU A 69 24.00 10.17 21.35
N THR A 70 25.31 9.94 21.31
CA THR A 70 26.12 10.25 20.13
C THR A 70 25.90 9.20 19.04
N GLU A 71 26.23 9.54 17.80
CA GLU A 71 26.18 8.58 16.68
C GLU A 71 27.05 7.35 16.93
N SER A 72 28.26 7.56 17.45
CA SER A 72 29.20 6.50 17.80
C SER A 72 28.66 5.59 18.90
N ALA A 73 28.02 6.15 19.92
CA ALA A 73 27.43 5.39 21.01
C ALA A 73 26.26 4.52 20.53
N GLN A 74 25.34 5.08 19.75
CA GLN A 74 24.23 4.34 19.16
C GLN A 74 24.72 3.23 18.22
N ARG A 75 25.75 3.50 17.41
CA ARG A 75 26.33 2.48 16.52
C ARG A 75 26.95 1.33 17.32
N ASN A 76 27.64 1.63 18.42
CA ASN A 76 28.19 0.60 19.30
C ASN A 76 27.10 -0.23 20.00
N GLU A 77 26.01 0.41 20.42
CA GLU A 77 24.83 -0.27 20.98
C GLU A 77 24.21 -1.24 19.98
N LEU A 78 23.95 -0.78 18.75
CA LEU A 78 23.41 -1.62 17.68
C LEU A 78 24.36 -2.78 17.33
N ASN A 79 25.67 -2.54 17.27
CA ASN A 79 26.67 -3.59 17.03
C ASN A 79 26.65 -4.65 18.16
N LEU A 80 26.54 -4.22 19.42
CA LEU A 80 26.44 -5.14 20.57
C LEU A 80 25.14 -5.95 20.52
N LEU A 81 24.00 -5.29 20.27
CA LEU A 81 22.71 -5.97 20.10
C LEU A 81 22.77 -7.00 18.97
N LYS A 82 23.40 -6.66 17.83
CA LYS A 82 23.62 -7.59 16.73
C LYS A 82 24.44 -8.80 17.14
N GLN A 83 25.52 -8.61 17.90
CA GLN A 83 26.33 -9.71 18.42
C GLN A 83 25.54 -10.61 19.37
N LEU A 84 24.82 -10.04 20.33
CA LEU A 84 23.99 -10.78 21.28
C LEU A 84 22.87 -11.56 20.56
N ASN A 85 22.22 -10.91 19.60
CA ASN A 85 21.17 -11.55 18.80
C ASN A 85 21.74 -12.67 17.92
N GLY A 86 22.97 -12.52 17.39
CA GLY A 86 23.66 -13.58 16.65
C GLY A 86 23.93 -14.82 17.52
N LEU A 87 24.44 -14.61 18.74
CA LEU A 87 24.65 -15.69 19.71
C LEU A 87 23.34 -16.40 20.08
N HIS A 88 22.24 -15.65 20.21
CA HIS A 88 20.92 -16.22 20.48
C HIS A 88 20.37 -16.99 19.26
N GLN A 89 20.57 -16.47 18.05
CA GLN A 89 20.14 -17.13 16.81
C GLN A 89 20.85 -18.47 16.57
N GLU A 90 22.14 -18.58 16.94
CA GLU A 90 22.88 -19.85 16.89
C GLU A 90 22.23 -20.94 17.75
N GLN A 91 21.62 -20.58 18.88
CA GLN A 91 20.92 -21.49 19.78
C GLN A 91 19.48 -21.79 19.33
N HIS A 92 18.91 -20.95 18.46
CA HIS A 92 17.52 -21.00 18.03
C HIS A 92 17.39 -20.79 16.50
N ALA A 93 18.11 -21.57 15.71
CA ALA A 93 18.20 -21.38 14.25
C ALA A 93 16.86 -21.42 13.49
N ALA A 94 15.80 -21.97 14.10
CA ALA A 94 14.44 -22.00 13.54
C ALA A 94 13.60 -20.75 13.86
N ASP A 95 14.08 -19.83 14.70
CA ASP A 95 13.36 -18.62 15.09
C ASP A 95 13.56 -17.50 14.06
N THR A 96 12.66 -17.47 13.07
CA THR A 96 12.64 -16.43 12.04
C THR A 96 12.16 -15.07 12.55
N GLU A 97 11.51 -15.02 13.72
CA GLU A 97 11.01 -13.78 14.31
C GLU A 97 12.17 -12.94 14.86
N LEU A 98 13.14 -13.57 15.50
CA LEU A 98 14.36 -12.90 15.97
C LEU A 98 15.13 -12.24 14.82
N ALA A 99 15.36 -12.97 13.73
CA ALA A 99 16.05 -12.44 12.55
C ALA A 99 15.33 -11.21 11.97
N ALA A 100 13.99 -11.25 11.93
CA ALA A 100 13.20 -10.12 11.46
C ALA A 100 13.35 -8.88 12.35
N ARG A 101 13.43 -9.06 13.67
CA ARG A 101 13.66 -7.96 14.62
C ARG A 101 15.04 -7.33 14.45
N ILE A 102 16.09 -8.13 14.25
CA ILE A 102 17.45 -7.62 14.00
C ILE A 102 17.48 -6.71 12.78
N GLU A 103 16.93 -7.19 11.65
CA GLU A 103 16.88 -6.41 10.40
C GLU A 103 16.04 -5.14 10.54
N SER A 104 14.94 -5.20 11.31
CA SER A 104 14.12 -4.02 11.59
C SER A 104 14.91 -2.91 12.31
N PHE A 105 15.77 -3.25 13.28
CA PHE A 105 16.59 -2.26 13.99
C PHE A 105 17.66 -1.65 13.09
N GLU A 106 18.32 -2.47 12.27
CA GLU A 106 19.33 -2.02 11.31
C GLU A 106 18.72 -1.13 10.22
N LEU A 107 17.53 -1.49 9.73
CA LEU A 107 16.78 -0.65 8.80
C LEU A 107 16.37 0.67 9.45
N ALA A 108 15.83 0.65 10.67
CA ALA A 108 15.47 1.87 11.40
C ALA A 108 16.66 2.83 11.56
N TYR A 109 17.85 2.30 11.85
CA TYR A 109 19.08 3.10 11.92
C TYR A 109 19.43 3.77 10.58
N ARG A 110 19.37 3.03 9.46
CA ARG A 110 19.63 3.60 8.12
C ARG A 110 18.56 4.63 7.72
N MET A 111 17.31 4.39 8.09
CA MET A 111 16.21 5.32 7.84
C MET A 111 16.39 6.66 8.56
N GLN A 112 17.13 6.74 9.67
CA GLN A 112 17.32 8.01 10.39
C GLN A 112 17.95 9.09 9.51
N ALA A 113 18.83 8.69 8.58
CA ALA A 113 19.46 9.61 7.64
C ALA A 113 18.62 9.84 6.38
N ALA A 114 17.96 8.80 5.85
CA ALA A 114 17.29 8.85 4.54
C ALA A 114 15.81 9.27 4.59
N ALA A 115 15.09 8.92 5.66
CA ALA A 115 13.66 9.18 5.77
C ALA A 115 13.31 10.68 5.85
N PRO A 116 14.05 11.55 6.58
CA PRO A 116 13.71 12.97 6.63
C PRO A 116 13.66 13.63 5.25
N GLU A 117 14.64 13.33 4.39
CA GLU A 117 14.67 13.85 3.02
C GLU A 117 13.53 13.25 2.17
N ALA A 118 13.27 11.95 2.29
CA ALA A 118 12.19 11.30 1.55
C ALA A 118 10.80 11.88 1.88
N LEU A 119 10.60 12.28 3.14
CA LEU A 119 9.32 12.77 3.67
C LEU A 119 9.17 14.31 3.62
N ASP A 120 10.24 15.05 3.35
CA ASP A 120 10.18 16.52 3.28
C ASP A 120 9.60 17.03 1.95
N LEU A 121 8.29 17.25 1.98
CA LEU A 121 7.52 17.77 0.85
C LEU A 121 7.76 19.27 0.61
N ALA A 122 8.35 20.02 1.54
CA ALA A 122 8.61 21.44 1.36
C ALA A 122 9.65 21.71 0.27
N THR A 123 10.47 20.70 -0.05
CA THR A 123 11.46 20.74 -1.14
C THR A 123 10.85 20.67 -2.53
N GLU A 124 9.59 20.27 -2.66
CA GLU A 124 8.91 20.12 -3.95
C GLU A 124 8.53 21.49 -4.55
N PRO A 125 8.72 21.72 -5.86
CA PRO A 125 8.31 22.96 -6.49
C PRO A 125 6.82 23.28 -6.28
N LYS A 126 6.49 24.57 -6.13
CA LYS A 126 5.10 25.01 -5.87
C LYS A 126 4.11 24.50 -6.92
N HIS A 127 4.50 24.46 -8.20
CA HIS A 127 3.63 23.94 -9.26
C HIS A 127 3.31 22.44 -9.10
N ILE A 128 4.22 21.63 -8.55
CA ILE A 128 3.97 20.22 -8.22
C ILE A 128 3.04 20.14 -7.01
N GLN A 129 3.29 20.93 -5.97
CA GLN A 129 2.39 20.99 -4.81
C GLN A 129 0.95 21.36 -5.21
N ASP A 130 0.79 22.33 -6.11
CA ASP A 130 -0.50 22.78 -6.63
C ASP A 130 -1.19 21.72 -7.50
N LEU A 131 -0.43 21.00 -8.32
CA LEU A 131 -0.90 19.88 -9.15
C LEU A 131 -1.58 18.81 -8.30
N TYR A 132 -0.96 18.42 -7.18
CA TYR A 132 -1.51 17.41 -6.26
C TYR A 132 -2.66 17.97 -5.39
N GLY A 133 -2.73 19.29 -5.20
CA GLY A 133 -3.71 19.93 -4.31
C GLY A 133 -3.23 20.14 -2.87
N ILE A 134 -1.93 20.30 -2.65
CA ILE A 134 -1.41 20.69 -1.34
C ILE A 134 -1.87 22.13 -1.01
N GLY A 135 -2.43 22.30 0.18
CA GLY A 135 -3.07 23.53 0.65
C GLY A 135 -4.57 23.62 0.34
N ASP A 136 -5.13 22.67 -0.43
CA ASP A 136 -6.58 22.55 -0.61
C ASP A 136 -7.20 21.81 0.59
N GLU A 137 -8.05 22.48 1.36
CA GLU A 137 -8.64 21.90 2.59
C GLU A 137 -9.35 20.56 2.34
N GLN A 138 -9.93 20.37 1.14
CA GLN A 138 -10.64 19.15 0.81
C GLN A 138 -9.68 17.96 0.73
N CYS A 139 -8.56 18.10 0.01
CA CYS A 139 -7.70 16.98 -0.38
C CYS A 139 -6.23 17.04 0.08
N ASP A 140 -5.76 18.12 0.73
CA ASP A 140 -4.36 18.36 1.13
C ASP A 140 -3.72 17.13 1.79
N HIS A 141 -4.44 16.52 2.70
CA HIS A 141 -4.00 15.36 3.44
C HIS A 141 -3.67 14.13 2.57
N PHE A 142 -4.49 13.85 1.55
CA PHE A 142 -4.28 12.75 0.61
C PHE A 142 -3.30 13.15 -0.51
N ALA A 143 -3.27 14.45 -0.87
CA ALA A 143 -2.27 15.04 -1.75
C ALA A 143 -0.84 14.82 -1.23
N ARG A 144 -0.62 15.09 0.06
CA ARG A 144 0.67 14.84 0.72
C ARG A 144 1.06 13.36 0.66
N GLN A 145 0.12 12.45 0.92
CA GLN A 145 0.40 11.01 0.85
C GLN A 145 0.76 10.55 -0.56
N CYS A 146 0.06 11.04 -1.59
CA CYS A 146 0.40 10.73 -2.98
C CYS A 146 1.80 11.26 -3.34
N LEU A 147 2.13 12.50 -2.95
CA LEU A 147 3.44 13.08 -3.23
C LEU A 147 4.57 12.37 -2.47
N THR A 148 4.33 12.00 -1.21
CA THR A 148 5.25 11.14 -0.44
C THR A 148 5.43 9.79 -1.13
N ALA A 149 4.37 9.16 -1.62
CA ALA A 149 4.45 7.88 -2.32
C ALA A 149 5.32 7.98 -3.58
N ARG A 150 5.13 9.02 -4.41
CA ARG A 150 5.98 9.28 -5.58
C ARG A 150 7.46 9.38 -5.19
N ARG A 151 7.78 10.18 -4.17
CA ARG A 151 9.15 10.34 -3.65
C ARG A 151 9.77 9.06 -3.11
N LEU A 152 8.96 8.18 -2.50
CA LEU A 152 9.40 6.88 -1.99
C LEU A 152 9.70 5.92 -3.16
N VAL A 153 8.84 5.88 -4.17
CA VAL A 153 9.05 5.07 -5.38
C VAL A 153 10.32 5.50 -6.12
N GLU A 154 10.55 6.80 -6.32
CA GLU A 154 11.79 7.33 -6.90
C GLU A 154 13.06 6.92 -6.13
N ARG A 155 12.92 6.63 -4.82
CA ARG A 155 14.01 6.21 -3.93
C ARG A 155 14.10 4.69 -3.78
N GLY A 156 13.43 3.94 -4.64
CA GLY A 156 13.51 2.48 -4.72
C GLY A 156 12.66 1.73 -3.69
N VAL A 157 11.64 2.37 -3.09
CA VAL A 157 10.63 1.65 -2.30
C VAL A 157 9.77 0.83 -3.25
N ARG A 158 9.78 -0.48 -3.07
CA ARG A 158 9.16 -1.44 -3.99
C ARG A 158 7.63 -1.39 -4.00
N PHE A 159 7.01 -1.14 -2.84
CA PHE A 159 5.56 -1.11 -2.72
C PHE A 159 5.13 -0.03 -1.73
N VAL A 160 4.24 0.87 -2.15
CA VAL A 160 3.63 1.89 -1.29
C VAL A 160 2.12 1.70 -1.31
N GLN A 161 1.52 1.60 -0.13
CA GLN A 161 0.07 1.47 0.02
C GLN A 161 -0.49 2.67 0.77
N ILE A 162 -1.51 3.32 0.19
CA ILE A 162 -2.22 4.45 0.79
C ILE A 162 -3.66 4.02 1.08
N TYR A 163 -4.14 4.22 2.29
CA TYR A 163 -5.55 4.04 2.66
C TYR A 163 -6.27 5.38 2.69
N SER A 164 -7.38 5.46 1.94
CA SER A 164 -8.35 6.56 2.01
C SER A 164 -9.48 6.19 2.97
N GLY A 165 -9.72 7.01 3.99
CA GLY A 165 -10.64 6.67 5.06
C GLY A 165 -10.03 5.74 6.11
N GLY A 166 -10.81 5.47 7.14
CA GLY A 166 -10.35 4.74 8.32
C GLY A 166 -11.26 3.59 8.70
N MET A 167 -11.85 3.70 9.89
CA MET A 167 -12.68 2.67 10.53
C MET A 167 -14.03 2.52 9.81
N GLU A 168 -15.09 2.28 10.56
CA GLU A 168 -16.36 1.81 10.03
C GLU A 168 -17.27 2.95 9.54
N ASN A 169 -18.20 2.60 8.67
CA ASN A 169 -19.27 3.45 8.19
C ASN A 169 -18.78 4.77 7.55
N GLN A 170 -19.36 5.90 7.97
CA GLN A 170 -19.13 7.23 7.40
C GLN A 170 -17.70 7.77 7.55
N ARG A 171 -16.85 7.07 8.32
CA ARG A 171 -15.42 7.38 8.45
C ARG A 171 -14.56 6.70 7.39
N SER A 172 -15.15 5.85 6.56
CA SER A 172 -14.55 5.20 5.38
C SER A 172 -15.56 5.18 4.23
N TRP A 173 -15.22 4.46 3.16
CA TRP A 173 -16.09 4.22 2.00
C TRP A 173 -17.29 3.31 2.30
N ASP A 174 -17.62 3.11 3.58
CA ASP A 174 -18.66 2.22 4.08
C ASP A 174 -20.02 2.97 4.25
N GLY A 175 -20.50 3.58 3.17
CA GLY A 175 -21.62 4.52 3.18
C GLY A 175 -23.02 3.93 3.45
N HIS A 176 -23.28 3.44 4.67
CA HIS A 176 -24.57 2.87 5.13
C HIS A 176 -25.64 3.90 5.54
N SER A 177 -25.29 5.18 5.67
CA SER A 177 -26.18 6.19 6.25
C SER A 177 -26.38 7.44 5.38
N ASP A 178 -25.55 7.65 4.36
CA ASP A 178 -25.64 8.74 3.40
C ASP A 178 -24.65 8.40 2.27
N ILE A 179 -25.07 7.60 1.30
CA ILE A 179 -24.13 7.15 0.26
C ILE A 179 -23.63 8.31 -0.60
N GLU A 180 -24.51 9.28 -0.89
CA GLU A 180 -24.17 10.42 -1.73
C GLU A 180 -23.17 11.32 -1.02
N GLY A 181 -23.45 11.72 0.22
CA GLY A 181 -22.53 12.54 1.01
C GLY A 181 -21.19 11.85 1.22
N ASN A 182 -21.22 10.56 1.58
CA ASN A 182 -20.03 9.75 1.79
C ASN A 182 -19.13 9.69 0.55
N HIS A 183 -19.64 9.13 -0.56
CA HIS A 183 -18.82 8.90 -1.74
C HIS A 183 -18.43 10.22 -2.43
N ARG A 184 -19.28 11.26 -2.39
CA ARG A 184 -18.90 12.60 -2.89
C ARG A 184 -17.75 13.20 -2.08
N GLN A 185 -17.77 13.04 -0.76
CA GLN A 185 -16.67 13.48 0.09
C GLN A 185 -15.37 12.75 -0.29
N PHE A 186 -15.34 11.43 -0.19
CA PHE A 186 -14.11 10.67 -0.42
C PHE A 186 -13.60 10.74 -1.86
N ALA A 187 -14.49 10.84 -2.85
CA ALA A 187 -14.10 11.13 -4.23
C ALA A 187 -13.41 12.49 -4.32
N GLY A 188 -13.99 13.54 -3.74
CA GLY A 188 -13.37 14.87 -3.73
C GLY A 188 -12.05 14.94 -2.95
N GLU A 189 -11.84 14.07 -1.97
CA GLU A 189 -10.56 13.97 -1.25
C GLU A 189 -9.46 13.29 -2.08
N THR A 190 -9.80 12.43 -3.03
CA THR A 190 -8.85 11.56 -3.76
C THR A 190 -8.66 11.92 -5.22
N ASP A 191 -9.66 12.48 -5.89
CA ASP A 191 -9.69 12.74 -7.33
C ASP A 191 -8.49 13.57 -7.81
N LYS A 192 -8.34 14.79 -7.31
CA LYS A 192 -7.24 15.69 -7.68
C LYS A 192 -5.85 15.14 -7.31
N PRO A 193 -5.60 14.63 -6.09
CA PRO A 193 -4.32 14.01 -5.74
C PRO A 193 -3.90 12.85 -6.64
N VAL A 194 -4.83 11.94 -6.96
CA VAL A 194 -4.56 10.77 -7.80
C VAL A 194 -4.29 11.19 -9.24
N ALA A 195 -5.08 12.14 -9.77
CA ALA A 195 -4.82 12.72 -11.08
C ALA A 195 -3.44 13.42 -11.14
N GLY A 196 -3.07 14.14 -10.08
CA GLY A 196 -1.77 14.77 -9.93
C GLY A 196 -0.63 13.76 -9.90
N LEU A 197 -0.77 12.68 -9.13
CA LEU A 197 0.19 11.58 -9.06
C LEU A 197 0.43 10.96 -10.44
N LEU A 198 -0.64 10.56 -11.14
CA LEU A 198 -0.53 9.96 -12.47
C LEU A 198 0.11 10.92 -13.48
N SER A 199 -0.27 12.19 -13.44
CA SER A 199 0.26 13.21 -14.36
C SER A 199 1.75 13.48 -14.11
N ASP A 200 2.16 13.60 -12.85
CA ASP A 200 3.56 13.82 -12.44
C ASP A 200 4.44 12.61 -12.77
N MET A 201 3.95 11.40 -12.49
CA MET A 201 4.67 10.16 -12.82
C MET A 201 4.78 9.96 -14.34
N ALA A 202 3.75 10.31 -15.11
CA ALA A 202 3.81 10.27 -16.57
C ALA A 202 4.82 11.29 -17.12
N ALA A 203 4.81 12.53 -16.61
CA ALA A 203 5.70 13.59 -17.06
C ALA A 203 7.19 13.31 -16.75
N SER A 204 7.47 12.61 -15.65
CA SER A 204 8.82 12.18 -15.26
C SER A 204 9.26 10.85 -15.91
N GLY A 205 8.36 10.14 -16.58
CA GLY A 205 8.59 8.79 -17.11
C GLY A 205 8.52 7.67 -16.06
N LEU A 206 8.31 8.01 -14.79
CA LEU A 206 8.22 7.04 -13.69
C LEU A 206 7.03 6.08 -13.83
N LEU A 207 5.96 6.50 -14.51
CA LEU A 207 4.77 5.68 -14.73
C LEU A 207 5.03 4.48 -15.66
N GLU A 208 6.04 4.56 -16.53
CA GLU A 208 6.40 3.45 -17.43
C GLU A 208 6.90 2.23 -16.63
N ASP A 209 7.64 2.50 -15.55
CA ASP A 209 8.25 1.48 -14.69
C ASP A 209 7.48 1.24 -13.38
N THR A 210 6.37 1.95 -13.16
CA THR A 210 5.56 1.83 -11.94
C THR A 210 4.11 1.47 -12.23
N LEU A 211 3.65 0.37 -11.63
CA LEU A 211 2.25 -0.01 -11.63
C LEU A 211 1.48 0.71 -10.52
N VAL A 212 0.53 1.58 -10.89
CA VAL A 212 -0.42 2.22 -9.98
C VAL A 212 -1.72 1.42 -9.97
N ILE A 213 -2.20 1.07 -8.79
CA ILE A 213 -3.43 0.30 -8.59
C ILE A 213 -4.36 1.07 -7.67
N TRP A 214 -5.60 1.27 -8.09
CA TRP A 214 -6.66 1.81 -7.26
C TRP A 214 -7.80 0.81 -7.18
N CYS A 215 -8.17 0.47 -5.95
CA CYS A 215 -9.09 -0.63 -5.69
C CYS A 215 -9.74 -0.43 -4.32
N GLY A 216 -11.01 -0.82 -4.22
CA GLY A 216 -11.69 -1.02 -2.93
C GLY A 216 -11.67 -2.48 -2.49
N GLU A 217 -12.37 -2.80 -1.40
CA GLU A 217 -12.54 -4.18 -0.91
C GLU A 217 -13.76 -4.88 -1.54
N PHE A 218 -14.85 -4.13 -1.70
CA PHE A 218 -16.13 -4.57 -2.26
C PHE A 218 -16.92 -3.37 -2.80
N GLY A 219 -18.00 -3.62 -3.55
CA GLY A 219 -18.85 -2.56 -4.08
C GLY A 219 -19.98 -2.20 -3.12
N ARG A 220 -20.86 -1.29 -3.55
CA ARG A 220 -22.13 -1.01 -2.86
C ARG A 220 -23.30 -1.48 -3.71
N LEU A 221 -24.30 -2.11 -3.08
CA LEU A 221 -25.46 -2.63 -3.81
C LEU A 221 -26.22 -1.49 -4.50
N PRO A 222 -26.85 -1.74 -5.66
CA PRO A 222 -27.73 -0.77 -6.30
C PRO A 222 -29.10 -0.64 -5.59
N ILE A 223 -29.16 -0.98 -4.30
CA ILE A 223 -30.39 -1.04 -3.49
C ILE A 223 -30.18 -0.14 -2.28
N ALA A 224 -31.05 0.85 -2.10
CA ALA A 224 -31.01 1.76 -0.97
C ALA A 224 -31.43 1.08 0.34
N GLN A 225 -30.72 1.36 1.43
CA GLN A 225 -31.22 1.11 2.78
C GLN A 225 -32.29 2.15 3.16
N THR A 226 -33.17 1.82 4.10
CA THR A 226 -34.26 2.72 4.55
C THR A 226 -33.72 3.94 5.31
N GLY A 227 -34.27 5.13 5.07
CA GLY A 227 -33.96 6.36 5.81
C GLY A 227 -34.06 7.62 4.95
N ASP A 228 -34.02 8.80 5.58
CA ASP A 228 -34.11 10.10 4.89
C ASP A 228 -32.91 10.37 3.97
N LYS A 229 -31.74 9.86 4.37
CA LYS A 229 -30.51 9.80 3.56
C LYS A 229 -30.13 8.33 3.41
N PRO A 230 -30.49 7.67 2.31
CA PRO A 230 -30.27 6.24 2.20
C PRO A 230 -28.78 5.93 2.00
N GLY A 231 -28.30 4.89 2.68
CA GLY A 231 -27.01 4.26 2.40
C GLY A 231 -27.11 3.12 1.39
N ARG A 232 -25.93 2.68 0.93
CA ARG A 232 -25.63 1.38 0.27
C ARG A 232 -25.56 0.24 1.30
N ASP A 233 -25.81 -1.03 0.98
CA ASP A 233 -25.21 -2.19 1.69
C ASP A 233 -24.01 -2.73 0.87
N HIS A 234 -23.24 -3.67 1.41
CA HIS A 234 -22.08 -4.29 0.74
C HIS A 234 -22.51 -5.10 -0.48
N ASN A 235 -21.82 -4.89 -1.61
CA ASN A 235 -21.97 -5.71 -2.80
C ASN A 235 -20.75 -6.65 -2.95
N PRO A 236 -20.86 -7.92 -2.52
CA PRO A 236 -19.80 -8.91 -2.71
C PRO A 236 -19.74 -9.46 -4.14
N HIS A 237 -20.70 -9.09 -5.00
CA HIS A 237 -20.84 -9.65 -6.34
C HIS A 237 -20.27 -8.77 -7.44
N HIS A 238 -19.97 -7.50 -7.14
CA HIS A 238 -19.40 -6.56 -8.09
C HIS A 238 -18.67 -5.41 -7.39
N PHE A 239 -17.48 -5.08 -7.87
CA PHE A 239 -16.75 -3.85 -7.57
C PHE A 239 -15.81 -3.54 -8.74
N CYS A 240 -15.26 -2.32 -8.77
CA CYS A 240 -14.33 -1.88 -9.80
C CYS A 240 -12.94 -1.64 -9.20
N ALA A 241 -11.92 -1.94 -9.99
CA ALA A 241 -10.54 -1.55 -9.77
C ALA A 241 -9.98 -1.03 -11.09
N TRP A 242 -8.98 -0.15 -11.03
CA TRP A 242 -8.24 0.26 -12.22
C TRP A 242 -6.74 0.17 -11.96
N LEU A 243 -6.00 -0.01 -13.05
CA LEU A 243 -4.55 -0.08 -13.08
C LEU A 243 -4.04 0.95 -14.10
N ALA A 244 -2.87 1.52 -13.85
CA ALA A 244 -2.19 2.43 -14.76
C ALA A 244 -0.67 2.25 -14.67
N GLY A 245 0.03 2.48 -15.79
CA GLY A 245 1.49 2.32 -15.86
C GLY A 245 1.96 0.87 -15.84
N GLY A 246 3.27 0.67 -15.77
CA GLY A 246 3.89 -0.65 -15.55
C GLY A 246 3.48 -1.73 -16.56
N GLY A 247 3.28 -1.37 -17.83
CA GLY A 247 2.90 -2.32 -18.90
C GLY A 247 1.40 -2.61 -19.03
N VAL A 248 0.53 -1.86 -18.35
CA VAL A 248 -0.92 -1.94 -18.53
C VAL A 248 -1.35 -1.22 -19.83
N LYS A 249 -2.24 -1.84 -20.58
CA LYS A 249 -2.83 -1.26 -21.80
C LYS A 249 -3.81 -0.13 -21.46
N GLY A 250 -3.48 1.09 -21.86
CA GLY A 250 -4.33 2.26 -21.65
C GLY A 250 -5.65 2.21 -22.41
N GLY A 251 -6.69 2.83 -21.84
CA GLY A 251 -8.01 3.01 -22.49
C GLY A 251 -8.85 1.73 -22.59
N VAL A 252 -8.54 0.70 -21.78
CA VAL A 252 -9.27 -0.57 -21.77
C VAL A 252 -10.23 -0.63 -20.59
N SER A 253 -11.46 -1.09 -20.85
CA SER A 253 -12.39 -1.57 -19.84
C SER A 253 -12.53 -3.08 -19.99
N TYR A 254 -12.47 -3.82 -18.89
CA TYR A 254 -12.53 -5.29 -18.90
C TYR A 254 -13.54 -5.80 -17.87
N GLY A 255 -14.53 -6.53 -18.37
CA GLY A 255 -15.67 -7.01 -17.58
C GLY A 255 -16.78 -5.98 -17.45
N ASN A 256 -17.96 -6.45 -17.08
CA ASN A 256 -19.13 -5.59 -16.89
C ASN A 256 -20.11 -6.18 -15.87
N SER A 257 -20.88 -5.32 -15.20
CA SER A 257 -22.02 -5.73 -14.39
C SER A 257 -23.27 -5.96 -15.21
N ASP A 258 -24.30 -6.55 -14.58
CA ASP A 258 -25.65 -6.48 -15.13
C ASP A 258 -26.17 -5.04 -15.20
N GLU A 259 -27.31 -4.85 -15.86
CA GLU A 259 -27.88 -3.53 -16.19
C GLU A 259 -28.05 -2.59 -14.98
N ILE A 260 -28.22 -3.16 -13.78
CA ILE A 260 -28.45 -2.40 -12.55
C ILE A 260 -27.21 -2.32 -11.65
N GLY A 261 -26.09 -2.97 -12.01
CA GLY A 261 -24.87 -2.96 -11.19
C GLY A 261 -24.91 -3.91 -10.00
N TYR A 262 -25.76 -4.95 -10.02
CA TYR A 262 -25.92 -5.89 -8.90
C TYR A 262 -24.80 -6.93 -8.87
N LYS A 263 -24.40 -7.50 -10.02
CA LYS A 263 -23.31 -8.50 -10.10
C LYS A 263 -22.52 -8.39 -11.40
N SER A 264 -21.26 -8.82 -11.39
CA SER A 264 -20.47 -8.99 -12.62
C SER A 264 -21.03 -10.14 -13.48
N VAL A 265 -21.31 -9.89 -14.76
CA VAL A 265 -21.87 -10.87 -15.70
C VAL A 265 -21.00 -11.13 -16.93
N GLU A 266 -20.19 -10.15 -17.33
CA GLU A 266 -19.28 -10.24 -18.48
C GLU A 266 -17.83 -10.25 -18.00
N ASN A 267 -16.97 -11.08 -18.62
CA ASN A 267 -15.53 -11.22 -18.36
C ASN A 267 -15.17 -11.07 -16.88
N ARG A 268 -15.81 -11.91 -16.05
CA ARG A 268 -15.73 -11.84 -14.60
C ARG A 268 -14.31 -12.12 -14.13
N VAL A 269 -13.75 -11.19 -13.37
CA VAL A 269 -12.41 -11.30 -12.78
C VAL A 269 -12.53 -11.73 -11.32
N HIS A 270 -11.84 -12.80 -10.94
CA HIS A 270 -11.65 -13.14 -9.54
C HIS A 270 -10.43 -12.39 -8.96
N LEU A 271 -10.39 -12.17 -7.64
CA LEU A 271 -9.23 -11.54 -6.98
C LEU A 271 -7.91 -12.29 -7.23
N ASN A 272 -7.98 -13.61 -7.42
CA ASN A 272 -6.83 -14.42 -7.77
C ASN A 272 -6.29 -14.07 -9.17
N ASP A 273 -7.17 -13.74 -10.12
CA ASP A 273 -6.77 -13.34 -11.48
C ASP A 273 -6.17 -11.92 -11.46
N LEU A 274 -6.77 -11.01 -10.69
CA LEU A 274 -6.22 -9.67 -10.47
C LEU A 274 -4.81 -9.74 -9.84
N HIS A 275 -4.64 -10.51 -8.77
CA HIS A 275 -3.33 -10.70 -8.13
C HIS A 275 -2.33 -11.41 -9.06
N ALA A 276 -2.75 -12.41 -9.84
CA ALA A 276 -1.90 -13.05 -10.84
C ALA A 276 -1.41 -12.04 -11.87
N THR A 277 -2.31 -11.17 -12.34
CA THR A 277 -2.00 -10.13 -13.33
C THR A 277 -1.07 -9.06 -12.77
N ILE A 278 -1.28 -8.62 -11.52
CA ILE A 278 -0.35 -7.70 -10.83
C ILE A 278 1.05 -8.30 -10.74
N LEU A 279 1.18 -9.56 -10.30
CA LEU A 279 2.48 -10.22 -10.21
C LEU A 279 3.13 -10.38 -11.59
N HIS A 280 2.35 -10.68 -12.62
CA HIS A 280 2.83 -10.79 -14.00
C HIS A 280 3.39 -9.46 -14.53
N LEU A 281 2.66 -8.35 -14.35
CA LEU A 281 3.11 -7.00 -14.72
C LEU A 281 4.42 -6.61 -14.00
N LEU A 282 4.61 -7.13 -12.79
CA LEU A 282 5.85 -6.98 -12.02
C LEU A 282 6.96 -7.98 -12.41
N GLY A 283 6.80 -8.71 -13.53
CA GLY A 283 7.79 -9.64 -14.06
C GLY A 283 7.88 -10.98 -13.32
N MET A 284 6.89 -11.32 -12.49
CA MET A 284 6.88 -12.55 -11.69
C MET A 284 5.87 -13.58 -12.21
N ASP A 285 6.27 -14.84 -12.19
CA ASP A 285 5.36 -15.98 -12.36
C ASP A 285 4.69 -16.29 -11.00
N HIS A 286 3.40 -15.96 -10.89
CA HIS A 286 2.63 -16.17 -9.67
C HIS A 286 2.55 -17.63 -9.22
N GLU A 287 2.73 -18.60 -10.14
CA GLU A 287 2.67 -20.01 -9.81
C GLU A 287 3.97 -20.51 -9.18
N ARG A 288 5.09 -19.88 -9.54
CA ARG A 288 6.42 -20.20 -9.04
C ARG A 288 6.76 -19.48 -7.74
N LEU A 289 6.18 -18.29 -7.52
CA LEU A 289 6.34 -17.52 -6.30
C LEU A 289 5.59 -18.19 -5.13
N THR A 290 6.27 -19.13 -4.47
CA THR A 290 5.70 -19.94 -3.39
C THR A 290 6.53 -19.88 -2.12
N TYR A 291 5.86 -19.97 -0.97
CA TYR A 291 6.51 -20.07 0.34
C TYR A 291 6.06 -21.34 1.07
N LYS A 292 7.01 -22.09 1.64
CA LYS A 292 6.70 -23.33 2.38
C LYS A 292 6.41 -22.99 3.84
N TYR A 293 5.17 -23.19 4.26
CA TYR A 293 4.71 -22.98 5.63
C TYR A 293 3.93 -24.21 6.11
N ASN A 294 4.24 -24.72 7.30
CA ASN A 294 3.60 -25.91 7.88
C ASN A 294 3.42 -27.09 6.91
N GLY A 295 4.44 -27.36 6.08
CA GLY A 295 4.45 -28.49 5.14
C GLY A 295 3.74 -28.25 3.81
N ARG A 296 3.02 -27.14 3.62
CA ARG A 296 2.36 -26.77 2.36
C ARG A 296 3.07 -25.60 1.67
N ARG A 297 3.10 -25.60 0.34
CA ARG A 297 3.51 -24.42 -0.45
C ARG A 297 2.30 -23.53 -0.66
N PHE A 298 2.38 -22.30 -0.14
CA PHE A 298 1.39 -21.24 -0.33
C PHE A 298 1.87 -20.27 -1.41
N ARG A 299 0.93 -19.62 -2.10
CA ARG A 299 1.15 -18.48 -3.01
C ARG A 299 0.04 -17.46 -2.81
N LEU A 300 0.23 -16.21 -3.24
CA LEU A 300 -0.76 -15.12 -3.09
C LEU A 300 -2.13 -15.46 -3.72
N THR A 301 -2.11 -16.21 -4.82
CA THR A 301 -3.28 -16.60 -5.63
C THR A 301 -3.88 -17.96 -5.20
N ASP A 302 -3.40 -18.50 -4.07
CA ASP A 302 -3.75 -19.81 -3.51
C ASP A 302 -3.70 -20.95 -4.55
N VAL A 303 -4.83 -21.55 -4.93
CA VAL A 303 -4.89 -22.67 -5.90
C VAL A 303 -5.45 -22.28 -7.27
N ALA A 304 -5.64 -20.98 -7.53
CA ALA A 304 -6.23 -20.47 -8.77
C ALA A 304 -5.43 -19.27 -9.32
N GLY A 305 -6.06 -18.47 -10.18
CA GLY A 305 -5.50 -17.26 -10.77
C GLY A 305 -5.06 -17.48 -12.22
N HIS A 306 -5.58 -16.63 -13.11
CA HIS A 306 -5.15 -16.51 -14.50
C HIS A 306 -4.78 -15.07 -14.80
N VAL A 307 -3.70 -14.87 -15.55
CA VAL A 307 -3.31 -13.54 -16.01
C VAL A 307 -4.32 -13.04 -17.05
N ILE A 308 -4.84 -11.84 -16.84
CA ILE A 308 -5.80 -11.19 -17.74
C ILE A 308 -5.00 -10.59 -18.91
N GLN A 309 -4.87 -11.36 -19.99
CA GLN A 309 -4.03 -10.97 -21.14
C GLN A 309 -4.57 -9.72 -21.87
N ASP A 310 -5.89 -9.53 -21.88
CA ASP A 310 -6.54 -8.47 -22.66
C ASP A 310 -6.23 -7.04 -22.18
N ILE A 311 -5.71 -6.90 -20.96
CA ILE A 311 -5.36 -5.61 -20.34
C ILE A 311 -3.84 -5.33 -20.34
N LEU A 312 -3.04 -6.20 -20.95
CA LEU A 312 -1.59 -6.03 -21.08
C LEU A 312 -1.23 -5.28 -22.38
N ALA A 313 -0.18 -4.47 -22.35
CA ALA A 313 0.28 -3.64 -23.48
C ALA A 313 1.03 -4.43 -24.57
#